data_AF-A0A926Q759-F1
#
_entry.id   AF-A0A926Q759-F1
#
_cell.length_a   1.000
_cell.length_b   1.000
_cell.length_c   1.000
_cell.angle_alpha   90.00
_cell.angle_beta   90.00
_cell.angle_gamma   90.00
#
_symmetry.space_group_name_H-M   'P 1'
#
loop_
_entity.id
_entity.type
_entity.pdbx_description
1 polymer ?
#
loop_
_entity_poly.entity_id
_entity_poly.type
_entity_poly.pdbx_seq_one_letter_code
_entity_poly.pdbx_strand_id
1 'polypeptide(L)'
;MYAVDRGFYVVRGGPAAHFTTAAHGPTGAALARALLALPDHPVRVVVDLGAGRGELATHLVAALEWSVPHAPDRTEPTTRPAGDLEWSLPHAPGRTEPTTRVVAVDVVDRPEGLDDRVEWLRSPGGAALPDALHHLDDALVIAHEWLDVVPCTVAEVGPDGVLREVLVDASTGEELLGPRLSGADLRWVEQHWPTSQPGDRVEVGLDRDRAWADLVARVGSGTLVAVDYGHTAPGRPTRGTLTAYAGGGLTVPVPDGSCDITAHVAMDTLDADVVQTQRDALRALGLSGATPSHELATSQPLAYVAGLERASAEARLLDPDGFGGFWWAVKSIQRAVVP
;
A
#
# COMPACT_ATOMS: atom_id res chain seq x y z
N MET A 1 3.61 -18.54 3.61
CA MET A 1 3.78 -17.09 3.93
C MET A 1 3.84 -16.79 5.42
N TYR A 2 2.79 -17.09 6.21
CA TYR A 2 2.65 -16.56 7.59
C TYR A 2 2.77 -17.59 8.73
N ALA A 3 3.09 -18.85 8.42
CA ALA A 3 3.23 -19.87 9.45
C ALA A 3 4.34 -19.53 10.44
N VAL A 4 4.07 -19.71 11.74
CA VAL A 4 5.06 -19.53 12.81
C VAL A 4 6.28 -20.42 12.52
N ASP A 5 7.48 -19.87 12.74
CA ASP A 5 8.80 -20.49 12.57
C ASP A 5 9.21 -20.96 11.16
N ARG A 6 8.32 -20.91 10.16
CA ARG A 6 8.63 -21.37 8.79
C ARG A 6 8.09 -20.49 7.66
N GLY A 7 7.24 -19.53 7.95
CA GLY A 7 6.67 -18.62 6.97
C GLY A 7 7.71 -17.67 6.39
N PHE A 8 7.65 -17.42 5.07
CA PHE A 8 8.57 -16.52 4.37
C PHE A 8 8.73 -15.16 5.07
N TYR A 9 7.62 -14.46 5.36
CA TYR A 9 7.69 -13.15 6.03
C TYR A 9 8.15 -13.23 7.49
N VAL A 10 7.81 -14.33 8.19
CA VAL A 10 8.12 -14.52 9.62
C VAL A 10 9.61 -14.81 9.84
N VAL A 11 10.20 -15.69 9.01
CA VAL A 11 11.57 -16.19 9.23
C VAL A 11 12.61 -15.36 8.51
N ARG A 12 12.28 -14.82 7.34
CA ARG A 12 13.26 -14.10 6.50
C ARG A 12 13.18 -12.59 6.61
N GLY A 13 12.26 -12.05 7.42
CA GLY A 13 12.06 -10.60 7.55
C GLY A 13 11.53 -9.94 6.28
N GLY A 14 10.90 -10.72 5.40
CA GLY A 14 10.34 -10.27 4.13
C GLY A 14 11.37 -10.09 2.98
N PRO A 15 10.91 -9.71 1.77
CA PRO A 15 11.70 -9.67 0.53
C PRO A 15 12.75 -8.55 0.45
N ALA A 16 12.91 -7.76 1.51
CA ALA A 16 13.36 -6.37 1.40
C ALA A 16 14.82 -6.18 0.95
N ALA A 17 15.61 -7.25 0.82
CA ALA A 17 16.93 -7.21 0.17
C ALA A 17 16.87 -7.16 -1.37
N HIS A 18 15.68 -7.32 -1.99
CA HIS A 18 15.58 -7.60 -3.42
C HIS A 18 14.49 -6.87 -4.22
N PHE A 19 13.58 -6.12 -3.59
CA PHE A 19 12.50 -5.38 -4.29
C PHE A 19 12.55 -3.89 -3.98
N THR A 20 12.52 -3.06 -5.02
CA THR A 20 12.34 -1.61 -4.88
C THR A 20 10.84 -1.33 -4.92
N THR A 21 10.26 -0.93 -3.79
CA THR A 21 8.85 -0.49 -3.71
C THR A 21 8.74 1.02 -3.91
N ALA A 22 7.51 1.52 -4.10
CA ALA A 22 7.26 2.95 -4.22
C ALA A 22 7.64 3.74 -2.94
N ALA A 23 7.78 3.05 -1.80
CA ALA A 23 8.15 3.63 -0.51
C ALA A 23 9.65 3.98 -0.38
N HIS A 24 10.51 3.64 -1.35
CA HIS A 24 11.95 3.86 -1.23
C HIS A 24 12.41 5.22 -1.76
N GLY A 25 13.32 5.86 -1.01
CA GLY A 25 14.08 7.02 -1.46
C GLY A 25 13.19 8.23 -1.84
N PRO A 26 13.54 8.98 -2.90
CA PRO A 26 12.77 10.16 -3.30
C PRO A 26 11.31 9.85 -3.68
N THR A 27 11.05 8.66 -4.22
CA THR A 27 9.70 8.17 -4.56
C THR A 27 8.86 8.01 -3.29
N GLY A 28 9.41 7.41 -2.23
CA GLY A 28 8.73 7.26 -0.94
C GLY A 28 8.38 8.60 -0.30
N ALA A 29 9.30 9.56 -0.32
CA ALA A 29 9.05 10.91 0.19
C ALA A 29 7.95 11.67 -0.59
N ALA A 30 7.83 11.44 -1.90
CA ALA A 30 6.75 12.01 -2.71
C ALA A 30 5.41 11.34 -2.42
N LEU A 31 5.40 9.99 -2.33
CA LEU A 31 4.20 9.21 -2.01
C LEU A 31 3.64 9.54 -0.63
N ALA A 32 4.48 9.59 0.41
CA ALA A 32 4.08 9.94 1.78
C ALA A 32 3.38 11.30 1.84
N ARG A 33 3.92 12.31 1.14
CA ARG A 33 3.31 13.65 1.06
C ARG A 33 1.95 13.62 0.35
N ALA A 34 1.84 12.85 -0.73
CA ALA A 34 0.57 12.70 -1.43
C ALA A 34 -0.49 12.00 -0.56
N LEU A 35 -0.12 10.93 0.14
CA LEU A 35 -1.00 10.21 1.05
C LEU A 35 -1.47 11.10 2.21
N LEU A 36 -0.58 11.91 2.81
CA LEU A 36 -0.94 12.87 3.85
C LEU A 36 -1.87 14.00 3.35
N ALA A 37 -1.92 14.25 2.05
CA ALA A 37 -2.82 15.22 1.44
C ALA A 37 -4.18 14.62 1.04
N LEU A 38 -4.35 13.30 1.12
CA LEU A 38 -5.58 12.60 0.74
C LEU A 38 -6.76 12.95 1.67
N PRO A 39 -6.61 13.00 3.01
CA PRO A 39 -7.73 13.32 3.90
C PRO A 39 -8.19 14.78 3.78
N ASP A 40 -9.50 14.98 3.81
CA ASP A 40 -10.13 16.31 3.91
C ASP A 40 -10.45 16.71 5.37
N HIS A 41 -10.01 15.91 6.34
CA HIS A 41 -10.19 16.12 7.78
C HIS A 41 -8.84 16.24 8.52
N PRO A 42 -8.83 16.73 9.78
CA PRO A 42 -7.64 16.68 10.62
C PRO A 42 -7.18 15.24 10.83
N VAL A 43 -5.87 14.97 10.78
CA VAL A 43 -5.31 13.62 10.99
C VAL A 43 -4.60 13.55 12.34
N ARG A 44 -5.06 12.66 13.22
CA ARG A 44 -4.48 12.42 14.56
C ARG A 44 -3.62 11.17 14.62
N VAL A 45 -3.90 10.19 13.76
CA VAL A 45 -3.12 8.95 13.65
C VAL A 45 -2.97 8.58 12.19
N VAL A 46 -1.75 8.24 11.79
CA VAL A 46 -1.44 7.63 10.51
C VAL A 46 -1.06 6.18 10.78
N VAL A 47 -1.69 5.24 10.11
CA VAL A 47 -1.39 3.80 10.20
C VAL A 47 -0.78 3.36 8.87
N ASP A 48 0.39 2.74 8.93
CA ASP A 48 1.08 2.10 7.81
C ASP A 48 1.00 0.57 8.00
N LEU A 49 0.11 -0.09 7.26
CA LEU A 49 -0.15 -1.52 7.34
C LEU A 49 0.61 -2.28 6.25
N GLY A 50 1.34 -3.32 6.66
CA GLY A 50 2.34 -3.96 5.79
C GLY A 50 3.62 -3.13 5.71
N ALA A 51 4.01 -2.50 6.83
CA ALA A 51 5.05 -1.47 6.86
C ALA A 51 6.46 -1.95 6.45
N GLY A 52 6.70 -3.26 6.35
CA GLY A 52 7.99 -3.82 5.93
C GLY A 52 9.10 -3.44 6.91
N ARG A 53 10.06 -2.63 6.49
CA ARG A 53 11.11 -2.08 7.39
C ARG A 53 10.82 -0.64 7.83
N GLY A 54 9.61 -0.16 7.62
CA GLY A 54 9.18 1.18 8.01
C GLY A 54 9.67 2.29 7.08
N GLU A 55 10.00 1.99 5.82
CA GLU A 55 10.43 3.00 4.84
C GLU A 55 9.35 4.07 4.65
N LEU A 56 8.09 3.67 4.44
CA LEU A 56 6.98 4.62 4.28
C LEU A 56 6.70 5.36 5.59
N ALA A 57 6.59 4.66 6.71
CA ALA A 57 6.47 5.26 8.05
C ALA A 57 7.56 6.33 8.32
N THR A 58 8.81 6.09 7.93
CA THR A 58 9.91 7.06 8.06
C THR A 58 9.64 8.32 7.24
N HIS A 59 9.20 8.16 5.99
CA HIS A 59 8.84 9.30 5.14
C HIS A 59 7.59 10.06 5.65
N LEU A 60 6.62 9.36 6.24
CA LEU A 60 5.44 9.97 6.86
C LEU A 60 5.83 10.84 8.05
N VAL A 61 6.69 10.34 8.95
CA VAL A 61 7.21 11.12 10.08
C VAL A 61 7.93 12.38 9.60
N ALA A 62 8.85 12.25 8.64
CA ALA A 62 9.60 13.39 8.11
C ALA A 62 8.69 14.45 7.46
N ALA A 63 7.64 14.02 6.75
CA ALA A 63 6.67 14.93 6.13
C ALA A 63 5.78 15.64 7.17
N LEU A 64 5.45 14.97 8.28
CA LEU A 64 4.71 15.56 9.38
C LEU A 64 5.52 16.64 10.11
N GLU A 65 6.82 16.42 10.35
CA GLU A 65 7.71 17.43 10.96
C GLU A 65 7.75 18.74 10.17
N TRP A 66 7.86 18.62 8.84
CA TRP A 66 7.91 19.77 7.93
C TRP A 66 6.60 20.54 7.83
N SER A 67 5.49 19.94 8.26
CA SER A 67 4.16 20.55 8.23
C SER A 67 3.86 21.39 9.48
N VAL A 68 4.67 21.29 10.54
CA VAL A 68 4.53 22.08 11.76
C VAL A 68 5.34 23.38 11.63
N PRO A 69 4.74 24.58 11.80
CA PRO A 69 5.50 25.82 11.87
C PRO A 69 6.46 25.76 13.07
N HIS A 70 7.77 25.67 12.82
CA HIS A 70 8.78 25.75 13.86
C HIS A 70 8.66 27.11 14.57
N ALA A 71 8.23 27.13 15.83
CA ALA A 71 8.40 28.30 16.68
C ALA A 71 9.91 28.54 16.83
N PRO A 72 10.45 29.75 16.54
CA PRO A 72 11.86 30.01 16.70
C PRO A 72 12.22 29.91 18.18
N ASP A 73 13.09 28.97 18.52
CA ASP A 73 13.68 28.85 19.84
C ASP A 73 14.45 30.16 20.16
N ARG A 74 13.98 30.89 21.16
CA ARG A 74 14.50 32.20 21.54
C ARG A 74 15.63 32.02 22.56
N THR A 75 16.77 31.45 22.19
CA THR A 75 17.95 31.52 23.07
C THR A 75 19.34 31.52 22.44
N GLU A 76 19.53 31.61 21.11
CA GLU A 76 20.87 31.83 20.55
C GLU A 76 20.89 32.77 19.33
N PRO A 77 21.84 33.74 19.26
CA PRO A 77 22.00 34.57 18.07
C PRO A 77 22.77 33.79 17.00
N THR A 78 22.08 32.93 16.25
CA THR A 78 22.64 32.33 15.04
C THR A 78 22.40 33.28 13.86
N THR A 79 23.48 33.78 13.25
CA THR A 79 23.47 34.40 11.94
C THR A 79 22.99 33.37 10.90
N ARG A 80 21.69 33.37 10.57
CA ARG A 80 21.17 32.68 9.38
C ARG A 80 21.63 33.40 8.12
N PRO A 81 22.10 32.71 7.07
CA PRO A 81 22.19 33.30 5.74
C PRO A 81 20.77 33.61 5.26
N ALA A 82 20.54 34.82 4.76
CA ALA A 82 19.28 35.16 4.09
C ALA A 82 19.22 34.36 2.77
N GLY A 83 18.44 33.28 2.74
CA GLY A 83 18.34 32.41 1.56
C GLY A 83 17.38 31.21 1.67
N ASP A 84 16.91 30.85 2.86
CA ASP A 84 15.95 29.76 3.02
C ASP A 84 14.53 30.23 2.63
N LEU A 85 14.20 30.08 1.36
CA LEU A 85 12.86 30.35 0.81
C LEU A 85 11.95 29.14 1.00
N GLU A 86 10.92 29.34 1.82
CA GLU A 86 9.77 28.47 2.07
C GLU A 86 9.17 27.90 0.78
N TRP A 87 8.95 26.58 0.73
CA TRP A 87 8.19 25.94 -0.34
C TRP A 87 6.78 25.58 0.14
N SER A 88 5.83 26.45 -0.20
CA SER A 88 4.41 26.11 -0.17
C SER A 88 4.03 25.52 -1.53
N LEU A 89 3.56 24.27 -1.53
CA LEU A 89 2.57 23.84 -2.52
C LEU A 89 1.37 24.81 -2.44
N PRO A 90 0.57 24.99 -3.50
CA PRO A 90 -0.72 25.66 -3.34
C PRO A 90 -1.61 24.80 -2.41
N HIS A 91 -1.54 25.07 -1.10
CA HIS A 91 -2.41 24.71 0.03
C HIS A 91 -2.86 23.22 0.12
N ALA A 92 -2.59 22.49 1.20
CA ALA A 92 -2.93 22.90 2.57
C ALA A 92 -1.91 22.46 3.65
N PRO A 93 -1.02 23.35 4.11
CA PRO A 93 -0.41 23.18 5.42
C PRO A 93 -1.47 23.52 6.48
N GLY A 94 -1.87 22.53 7.29
CA GLY A 94 -2.82 22.74 8.40
C GLY A 94 -3.81 21.61 8.70
N ARG A 95 -3.69 20.43 8.07
CA ARG A 95 -4.60 19.29 8.30
C ARG A 95 -4.02 18.18 9.17
N THR A 96 -2.76 18.29 9.58
CA THR A 96 -2.13 17.37 10.51
C THR A 96 -1.95 18.07 11.85
N GLU A 97 -2.29 17.38 12.94
CA GLU A 97 -2.12 17.93 14.28
C GLU A 97 -0.62 17.88 14.67
N PRO A 98 -0.09 18.82 15.46
CA PRO A 98 1.31 18.83 15.90
C PRO A 98 1.76 17.55 16.63
N THR A 99 0.81 16.69 17.01
CA THR A 99 1.00 15.43 17.72
C THR A 99 0.48 14.22 16.94
N THR A 100 0.35 14.30 15.61
CA THR A 100 -0.07 13.16 14.79
C THR A 100 0.85 11.97 15.05
N ARG A 101 0.28 10.85 15.50
CA ARG A 101 1.01 9.60 15.76
C ARG A 101 1.19 8.82 14.47
N VAL A 102 2.32 8.15 14.31
CA VAL A 102 2.56 7.22 13.19
C VAL A 102 2.69 5.81 13.76
N VAL A 103 1.80 4.92 13.33
CA VAL A 103 1.75 3.52 13.76
C VAL A 103 2.06 2.63 12.57
N ALA A 104 3.17 1.92 12.62
CA ALA A 104 3.52 0.90 11.64
C ALA A 104 3.05 -0.49 12.14
N VAL A 105 2.46 -1.28 11.24
CA VAL A 105 1.91 -2.59 11.54
C VAL A 105 2.49 -3.61 10.56
N ASP A 106 3.19 -4.61 11.07
CA ASP A 106 3.78 -5.67 10.23
C ASP A 106 3.96 -6.98 11.01
N VAL A 107 4.11 -8.10 10.32
CA VAL A 107 4.38 -9.41 10.92
C VAL A 107 5.80 -9.52 11.47
N VAL A 108 6.72 -8.72 10.94
CA VAL A 108 8.12 -8.69 11.37
C VAL A 108 8.30 -7.91 12.67
N ASP A 109 9.41 -8.19 13.35
CA ASP A 109 9.81 -7.41 14.53
C ASP A 109 10.22 -5.99 14.13
N ARG A 110 10.13 -5.06 15.09
CA ARG A 110 10.52 -3.66 14.88
C ARG A 110 11.94 -3.59 14.30
N PRO A 111 12.14 -2.93 13.15
CA PRO A 111 13.46 -2.75 12.57
C PRO A 111 14.43 -2.01 13.49
N GLU A 112 15.69 -2.45 13.53
CA GLU A 112 16.74 -1.75 14.26
C GLU A 112 16.99 -0.36 13.64
N GLY A 113 17.09 0.67 14.48
CA GLY A 113 17.35 2.04 14.03
C GLY A 113 16.14 2.80 13.47
N LEU A 114 14.95 2.20 13.48
CA LEU A 114 13.70 2.92 13.15
C LEU A 114 13.45 4.03 14.18
N ASP A 115 13.07 5.22 13.70
CA ASP A 115 12.77 6.40 14.53
C ASP A 115 11.78 6.06 15.66
N ASP A 116 12.12 6.47 16.90
CA ASP A 116 11.34 6.16 18.11
C ASP A 116 9.91 6.73 18.09
N ARG A 117 9.63 7.69 17.20
CA ARG A 117 8.29 8.25 17.00
C ARG A 117 7.36 7.36 16.19
N VAL A 118 7.91 6.38 15.48
CA VAL A 118 7.10 5.35 14.82
C VAL A 118 6.71 4.31 15.88
N GLU A 119 5.44 4.24 16.23
CA GLU A 119 4.92 3.13 17.04
C GLU A 119 4.90 1.85 16.20
N TRP A 120 5.20 0.69 16.79
CA TRP A 120 5.24 -0.58 16.06
C TRP A 120 4.31 -1.61 16.67
N LEU A 121 3.39 -2.15 15.87
CA LEU A 121 2.49 -3.24 16.26
C LEU A 121 2.79 -4.49 15.44
N ARG A 122 2.95 -5.63 16.12
CA ARG A 122 3.14 -6.91 15.44
C ARG A 122 1.81 -7.47 14.95
N SER A 123 1.71 -7.72 13.66
CA SER A 123 0.57 -8.37 13.02
C SER A 123 0.64 -9.90 13.12
N PRO A 124 -0.50 -10.61 13.26
CA PRO A 124 -0.56 -12.06 13.10
C PRO A 124 -0.28 -12.55 11.67
N GLY A 125 -0.48 -11.68 10.66
CA GLY A 125 -0.21 -11.96 9.25
C GLY A 125 -1.41 -12.43 8.44
N GLY A 126 -1.26 -12.39 7.12
CA GLY A 126 -2.34 -12.63 6.17
C GLY A 126 -3.48 -11.61 6.37
N ALA A 127 -4.71 -12.11 6.43
CA ALA A 127 -5.91 -11.28 6.57
C ALA A 127 -6.12 -10.73 7.99
N ALA A 128 -5.42 -11.26 9.01
CA ALA A 128 -5.68 -10.93 10.40
C ALA A 128 -4.96 -9.64 10.83
N LEU A 129 -5.66 -8.83 11.63
CA LEU A 129 -5.14 -7.58 12.20
C LEU A 129 -4.92 -7.74 13.71
N PRO A 130 -3.92 -7.06 14.30
CA PRO A 130 -3.70 -7.11 15.74
C PRO A 130 -4.86 -6.47 16.52
N ASP A 131 -5.25 -7.07 17.64
CA ASP A 131 -6.34 -6.57 18.50
C ASP A 131 -6.09 -5.12 18.98
N ALA A 132 -4.82 -4.75 19.16
CA ALA A 132 -4.42 -3.39 19.55
C ALA A 132 -4.74 -2.33 18.48
N LEU A 133 -4.93 -2.71 17.21
CA LEU A 133 -5.32 -1.80 16.14
C LEU A 133 -6.84 -1.65 16.12
N HIS A 134 -7.36 -0.70 16.90
CA HIS A 134 -8.79 -0.45 17.06
C HIS A 134 -9.03 1.00 17.50
N HIS A 135 -10.28 1.45 17.45
CA HIS A 135 -10.69 2.81 17.85
C HIS A 135 -9.88 3.92 17.16
N LEU A 136 -9.74 3.80 15.84
CA LEU A 136 -9.00 4.75 15.03
C LEU A 136 -9.93 5.93 14.67
N ASP A 137 -9.78 7.04 15.37
CA ASP A 137 -10.50 8.29 15.13
C ASP A 137 -9.60 9.33 14.47
N ASP A 138 -10.15 10.07 13.51
CA ASP A 138 -9.45 11.06 12.71
C ASP A 138 -8.18 10.45 12.07
N ALA A 139 -8.34 9.24 11.55
CA ALA A 139 -7.24 8.40 11.09
C ALA A 139 -6.97 8.55 9.58
N LEU A 140 -5.71 8.43 9.19
CA LEU A 140 -5.31 8.04 7.84
C LEU A 140 -4.75 6.62 7.91
N VAL A 141 -5.44 5.65 7.33
CA VAL A 141 -4.98 4.25 7.29
C VAL A 141 -4.51 3.93 5.89
N ILE A 142 -3.25 3.51 5.77
CA ILE A 142 -2.60 3.17 4.51
C ILE A 142 -2.30 1.67 4.53
N ALA A 143 -2.85 0.93 3.58
CA ALA A 143 -2.54 -0.46 3.34
C ALA A 143 -1.86 -0.56 1.97
N HIS A 144 -0.54 -0.40 1.95
CA HIS A 144 0.25 -0.35 0.73
C HIS A 144 0.92 -1.71 0.49
N GLU A 145 0.54 -2.39 -0.60
CA GLU A 145 0.99 -3.75 -0.93
C GLU A 145 0.68 -4.75 0.21
N TRP A 146 -0.53 -4.66 0.76
CA TRP A 146 -0.98 -5.57 1.82
C TRP A 146 -1.94 -6.63 1.31
N LEU A 147 -2.89 -6.25 0.45
CA LEU A 147 -3.96 -7.18 0.06
C LEU A 147 -3.49 -8.21 -0.96
N ASP A 148 -2.48 -7.90 -1.78
CA ASP A 148 -1.92 -8.83 -2.77
C ASP A 148 -1.21 -10.04 -2.13
N VAL A 149 -0.73 -9.89 -0.90
CA VAL A 149 -0.08 -10.93 -0.09
C VAL A 149 -1.03 -11.66 0.87
N VAL A 150 -2.25 -11.14 1.06
CA VAL A 150 -3.32 -11.88 1.76
C VAL A 150 -3.66 -13.15 0.95
N PRO A 151 -3.63 -14.35 1.57
CA PRO A 151 -3.89 -15.61 0.87
C PRO A 151 -5.27 -15.62 0.22
N CYS A 152 -5.35 -16.21 -0.98
CA CYS A 152 -6.61 -16.41 -1.69
C CYS A 152 -6.68 -17.82 -2.28
N THR A 153 -7.90 -18.35 -2.40
CA THR A 153 -8.16 -19.55 -3.20
C THR A 153 -7.95 -19.21 -4.67
N VAL A 154 -7.23 -20.06 -5.41
CA VAL A 154 -7.16 -19.98 -6.86
C VAL A 154 -8.03 -21.09 -7.44
N ALA A 155 -8.87 -20.76 -8.42
CA ALA A 155 -9.71 -21.71 -9.12
C ALA A 155 -9.48 -21.62 -10.63
N GLU A 156 -9.68 -22.73 -11.33
CA GLU A 156 -9.58 -22.83 -12.79
C GLU A 156 -10.78 -23.59 -13.35
N VAL A 157 -11.30 -23.14 -14.48
CA VAL A 157 -12.36 -23.84 -15.21
C VAL A 157 -11.75 -25.05 -15.93
N GLY A 158 -12.16 -26.26 -15.52
CA GLY A 158 -11.68 -27.49 -16.13
C GLY A 158 -12.20 -27.71 -17.56
N PRO A 159 -11.69 -28.75 -18.26
CA PRO A 159 -12.14 -29.10 -19.62
C PRO A 159 -13.64 -29.43 -19.72
N ASP A 160 -14.27 -29.82 -18.61
CA ASP A 160 -15.69 -30.10 -18.46
C ASP A 160 -16.54 -28.83 -18.20
N GLY A 161 -15.91 -27.65 -18.18
CA GLY A 161 -16.55 -26.37 -17.87
C GLY A 161 -16.84 -26.16 -16.38
N VAL A 162 -16.34 -27.03 -15.51
CA VAL A 162 -16.55 -26.93 -14.06
C VAL A 162 -15.40 -26.15 -13.43
N LEU A 163 -15.73 -25.10 -12.68
CA LEU A 163 -14.76 -24.35 -11.87
C LEU A 163 -14.28 -25.20 -10.69
N ARG A 164 -12.97 -25.43 -10.60
CA ARG A 164 -12.31 -26.29 -9.61
C ARG A 164 -11.21 -25.54 -8.90
N GLU A 165 -11.00 -25.84 -7.62
CA GLU A 165 -9.85 -25.33 -6.88
C GLU A 165 -8.55 -25.82 -7.54
N VAL A 166 -7.56 -24.96 -7.63
CA VAL A 166 -6.20 -25.33 -8.05
C VAL A 166 -5.44 -25.74 -6.80
N LEU A 167 -5.03 -26.99 -6.76
CA LEU A 167 -4.15 -27.53 -5.73
C LEU A 167 -2.71 -27.46 -6.23
N VAL A 168 -1.75 -27.35 -5.30
CA VAL A 168 -0.33 -27.28 -5.62
C VAL A 168 0.43 -28.32 -4.81
N ASP A 169 1.35 -29.02 -5.46
CA ASP A 169 2.35 -29.84 -4.77
C ASP A 169 3.31 -28.92 -4.02
N ALA A 170 3.34 -29.02 -2.69
CA ALA A 170 4.13 -28.14 -1.85
C ALA A 170 5.65 -28.34 -1.95
N SER A 171 6.12 -29.36 -2.68
CA SER A 171 7.54 -29.62 -2.91
C SER A 171 8.02 -29.23 -4.31
N THR A 172 7.14 -29.30 -5.32
CA THR A 172 7.51 -29.03 -6.72
C THR A 172 6.87 -27.77 -7.29
N GLY A 173 5.77 -27.29 -6.70
CA GLY A 173 4.93 -26.23 -7.28
C GLY A 173 4.05 -26.70 -8.44
N GLU A 174 3.98 -28.01 -8.71
CA GLU A 174 3.12 -28.55 -9.76
C GLU A 174 1.64 -28.35 -9.39
N GLU A 175 0.89 -27.73 -10.30
CA GLU A 175 -0.53 -27.45 -10.11
C GLU A 175 -1.40 -28.60 -10.64
N LEU A 176 -2.49 -28.89 -9.95
CA LEU A 176 -3.49 -29.88 -10.38
C LEU A 176 -4.91 -29.40 -10.05
N LEU A 177 -5.86 -29.74 -10.93
CA LEU A 177 -7.27 -29.45 -10.70
C LEU A 177 -7.82 -30.32 -9.59
N GLY A 178 -8.28 -29.68 -8.53
CA GLY A 178 -8.87 -30.30 -7.36
C GLY A 178 -10.39 -30.47 -7.45
N PRO A 179 -11.06 -30.48 -6.28
CA PRO A 179 -12.52 -30.52 -6.18
C PRO A 179 -13.19 -29.33 -6.86
N ARG A 180 -14.48 -29.48 -7.17
CA ARG A 180 -15.33 -28.39 -7.63
C ARG A 180 -15.38 -27.28 -6.58
N LEU A 181 -15.17 -26.04 -7.00
CA LEU A 181 -15.31 -24.87 -6.13
C LEU A 181 -16.75 -24.79 -5.60
N SER A 182 -16.91 -24.52 -4.31
CA SER A 182 -18.22 -24.52 -3.66
C SER A 182 -18.31 -23.48 -2.55
N GLY A 183 -19.48 -23.38 -1.90
CA GLY A 183 -19.63 -22.57 -0.69
C GLY A 183 -19.51 -21.07 -0.93
N ALA A 184 -18.79 -20.38 -0.04
CA ALA A 184 -18.66 -18.93 -0.06
C ALA A 184 -17.81 -18.44 -1.23
N ASP A 185 -16.74 -19.16 -1.54
CA ASP A 185 -15.85 -18.84 -2.66
C ASP A 185 -16.60 -18.88 -3.99
N LEU A 186 -17.38 -19.94 -4.23
CA LEU A 186 -18.20 -20.02 -5.45
C LEU A 186 -19.19 -18.84 -5.56
N ARG A 187 -19.87 -18.48 -4.46
CA ARG A 187 -20.80 -17.33 -4.48
C ARG A 187 -20.08 -16.02 -4.75
N TRP A 188 -18.89 -15.84 -4.19
CA TRP A 188 -18.08 -14.67 -4.45
C TRP A 188 -17.70 -14.60 -5.94
N VAL A 189 -17.27 -15.72 -6.54
CA VAL A 189 -16.95 -15.78 -7.97
C VAL A 189 -18.19 -15.50 -8.83
N GLU A 190 -19.34 -16.10 -8.53
CA GLU A 190 -20.59 -15.89 -9.26
C GLU A 190 -21.03 -14.41 -9.26
N GLN A 191 -20.82 -13.72 -8.15
CA GLN A 191 -21.17 -12.31 -8.00
C GLN A 191 -20.13 -11.38 -8.63
N HIS A 192 -18.86 -11.63 -8.36
CA HIS A 192 -17.81 -10.70 -8.68
C HIS A 192 -17.11 -11.09 -9.97
N TRP A 193 -16.61 -12.31 -10.13
CA TRP A 193 -15.74 -12.74 -11.23
C TRP A 193 -16.31 -13.92 -12.03
N PRO A 194 -17.49 -13.80 -12.67
CA PRO A 194 -18.09 -14.90 -13.41
C PRO A 194 -17.20 -15.34 -14.57
N THR A 195 -16.88 -16.63 -14.61
CA THR A 195 -16.02 -17.25 -15.62
C THR A 195 -16.63 -18.57 -16.11
N SER A 196 -16.34 -18.95 -17.35
CA SER A 196 -16.88 -20.18 -17.94
C SER A 196 -16.01 -20.83 -19.01
N GLN A 197 -14.94 -20.20 -19.50
CA GLN A 197 -14.13 -20.79 -20.56
C GLN A 197 -13.09 -21.74 -19.94
N PRO A 198 -12.94 -22.98 -20.45
CA PRO A 198 -11.89 -23.88 -19.98
C PRO A 198 -10.50 -23.21 -19.99
N GLY A 199 -9.79 -23.32 -18.88
CA GLY A 199 -8.48 -22.69 -18.65
C GLY A 199 -8.52 -21.26 -18.13
N ASP A 200 -9.71 -20.64 -18.01
CA ASP A 200 -9.85 -19.39 -17.26
C ASP A 200 -9.55 -19.63 -15.78
N ARG A 201 -8.76 -18.74 -15.19
CA ARG A 201 -8.42 -18.75 -13.76
C ARG A 201 -9.07 -17.57 -13.03
N VAL A 202 -9.34 -17.79 -11.76
CA VAL A 202 -9.88 -16.79 -10.83
C VAL A 202 -9.11 -16.86 -9.52
N GLU A 203 -8.60 -15.71 -9.08
CA GLU A 203 -8.17 -15.51 -7.69
C GLU A 203 -9.36 -15.01 -6.85
N VAL A 204 -9.86 -15.86 -5.94
CA VAL A 204 -11.04 -15.56 -5.13
C VAL A 204 -10.68 -14.53 -4.06
N GLY A 205 -11.18 -13.30 -4.21
CA GLY A 205 -10.87 -12.16 -3.33
C GLY A 205 -11.60 -12.14 -1.99
N LEU A 206 -12.40 -13.16 -1.65
CA LEU A 206 -13.28 -13.14 -0.49
C LEU A 206 -12.56 -12.85 0.85
N ASP A 207 -11.40 -13.46 1.09
CA ASP A 207 -10.66 -13.23 2.32
C ASP A 207 -9.98 -11.85 2.34
N ARG A 208 -9.68 -11.29 1.17
CA ARG A 208 -9.18 -9.91 1.02
C ARG A 208 -10.27 -8.89 1.30
N ASP A 209 -11.47 -9.11 0.77
CA ASP A 209 -12.65 -8.30 1.08
C ASP A 209 -12.97 -8.31 2.57
N ARG A 210 -12.85 -9.47 3.23
CA ARG A 210 -13.02 -9.61 4.68
C ARG A 210 -11.92 -8.89 5.47
N ALA A 211 -10.67 -9.00 5.04
CA ALA A 211 -9.54 -8.31 5.67
C ALA A 211 -9.74 -6.78 5.60
N TRP A 212 -10.11 -6.28 4.43
CA TRP A 212 -10.44 -4.88 4.22
C TRP A 212 -11.64 -4.43 5.06
N ALA A 213 -12.71 -5.23 5.11
CA ALA A 213 -13.88 -4.93 5.93
C ALA A 213 -13.57 -4.89 7.43
N ASP A 214 -12.71 -5.79 7.95
CA ASP A 214 -12.24 -5.74 9.34
C ASP A 214 -11.42 -4.47 9.60
N LEU A 215 -10.55 -4.08 8.67
CA LEU A 215 -9.79 -2.84 8.78
C LEU A 215 -10.70 -1.61 8.83
N VAL A 216 -11.69 -1.54 7.92
CA VAL A 216 -12.69 -0.48 7.88
C VAL A 216 -13.49 -0.41 9.19
N ALA A 217 -13.89 -1.56 9.74
CA ALA A 217 -14.67 -1.63 10.99
C ALA A 217 -13.92 -1.10 12.23
N ARG A 218 -12.58 -1.02 12.18
CA ARG A 218 -11.73 -0.51 13.28
C ARG A 218 -11.60 1.01 13.28
N VAL A 219 -12.07 1.69 12.22
CA VAL A 219 -12.01 3.13 12.05
C VAL A 219 -13.33 3.79 12.43
N GLY A 220 -13.30 4.65 13.45
CA GLY A 220 -14.45 5.44 13.91
C GLY A 220 -14.67 6.72 13.11
N SER A 221 -13.58 7.35 12.67
CA SER A 221 -13.58 8.42 11.66
C SER A 221 -12.23 8.46 10.96
N GLY A 222 -12.21 8.74 9.65
CA GLY A 222 -10.95 8.81 8.93
C GLY A 222 -11.05 8.55 7.43
N THR A 223 -9.90 8.47 6.80
CA THR A 223 -9.70 8.01 5.43
C THR A 223 -8.82 6.76 5.43
N LEU A 224 -9.27 5.72 4.72
CA LEU A 224 -8.49 4.52 4.45
C LEU A 224 -8.14 4.46 2.98
N VAL A 225 -6.95 3.96 2.66
CA VAL A 225 -6.53 3.68 1.28
C VAL A 225 -5.79 2.35 1.21
N ALA A 226 -6.29 1.44 0.36
CA ALA A 226 -5.53 0.29 -0.10
C ALA A 226 -4.83 0.65 -1.41
N VAL A 227 -3.54 0.35 -1.52
CA VAL A 227 -2.70 0.59 -2.70
C VAL A 227 -2.03 -0.71 -3.10
N ASP A 228 -2.52 -1.36 -4.16
CA ASP A 228 -2.07 -2.70 -4.53
C ASP A 228 -2.00 -2.86 -6.05
N TYR A 229 -1.20 -3.84 -6.50
CA TYR A 229 -1.35 -4.37 -7.85
C TYR A 229 -2.73 -5.02 -7.97
N GLY A 230 -3.47 -4.67 -9.03
CA GLY A 230 -4.88 -5.00 -9.08
C GLY A 230 -5.50 -4.87 -10.45
N HIS A 231 -6.79 -5.14 -10.49
CA HIS A 231 -7.64 -4.96 -11.66
C HIS A 231 -9.09 -4.74 -11.22
N THR A 232 -9.92 -4.30 -12.16
CA THR A 232 -11.37 -4.19 -12.00
C THR A 232 -12.08 -5.13 -12.99
N ALA A 233 -13.40 -5.33 -12.85
CA ALA A 233 -14.16 -6.25 -13.71
C ALA A 233 -13.84 -6.21 -15.22
N PRO A 234 -13.68 -5.04 -15.88
CA PRO A 234 -13.37 -4.99 -17.31
C PRO A 234 -11.97 -5.50 -17.69
N GLY A 235 -11.02 -5.53 -16.74
CA GLY A 235 -9.61 -5.84 -16.97
C GLY A 235 -9.13 -7.11 -16.28
N ARG A 236 -10.03 -7.98 -15.84
CA ARG A 236 -9.66 -9.20 -15.11
C ARG A 236 -8.83 -10.18 -15.98
N PRO A 237 -7.71 -10.69 -15.45
CA PRO A 237 -6.80 -11.55 -16.19
C PRO A 237 -7.36 -12.97 -16.33
N THR A 238 -7.48 -13.47 -17.56
CA THR A 238 -8.00 -14.84 -17.79
C THR A 238 -7.04 -15.93 -17.34
N ARG A 239 -5.73 -15.64 -17.26
CA ARG A 239 -4.69 -16.59 -16.84
C ARG A 239 -4.31 -16.46 -15.37
N GLY A 240 -5.01 -15.60 -14.62
CA GLY A 240 -4.61 -15.22 -13.28
C GLY A 240 -3.34 -14.37 -13.25
N THR A 241 -2.91 -14.03 -12.03
CA THR A 241 -1.77 -13.16 -11.71
C THR A 241 -0.87 -13.73 -10.63
N LEU A 242 -1.19 -14.92 -10.09
CA LEU A 242 -0.37 -15.58 -9.09
C LEU A 242 1.09 -15.65 -9.54
N THR A 243 1.96 -15.01 -8.77
CA THR A 243 3.37 -14.86 -9.07
C THR A 243 4.19 -15.13 -7.82
N ALA A 244 5.39 -15.65 -8.01
CA ALA A 244 6.32 -15.86 -6.92
C ALA A 244 7.70 -15.32 -7.22
N TYR A 245 8.38 -14.90 -6.15
CA TYR A 245 9.72 -14.36 -6.25
C TYR A 245 10.68 -14.90 -5.19
N ALA A 246 11.92 -15.17 -5.59
CA ALA A 246 13.01 -15.53 -4.69
C ALA A 246 14.31 -14.86 -5.13
N GLY A 247 15.03 -14.24 -4.19
CA GLY A 247 16.30 -13.57 -4.49
C GLY A 247 16.20 -12.43 -5.52
N GLY A 248 15.02 -11.81 -5.66
CA GLY A 248 14.77 -10.72 -6.62
C GLY A 248 14.40 -11.16 -8.04
N GLY A 249 14.25 -12.46 -8.27
CA GLY A 249 13.82 -13.01 -9.55
C GLY A 249 12.49 -13.75 -9.45
N LEU A 250 11.79 -13.86 -10.58
CA LEU A 250 10.61 -14.72 -10.71
C LEU A 250 10.98 -16.18 -10.51
N THR A 251 10.13 -16.93 -9.83
CA THR A 251 10.28 -18.38 -9.60
C THR A 251 8.93 -19.08 -9.69
N VAL A 252 8.94 -20.41 -9.65
CA VAL A 252 7.72 -21.22 -9.51
C VAL A 252 7.09 -20.96 -8.13
N PRO A 253 5.78 -20.68 -8.03
CA PRO A 253 5.10 -20.54 -6.75
C PRO A 253 5.08 -21.87 -5.98
N VAL A 254 5.78 -21.91 -4.84
CA VAL A 254 5.78 -23.07 -3.93
C VAL A 254 5.42 -22.58 -2.52
N PRO A 255 4.32 -23.06 -1.90
CA PRO A 255 3.87 -22.57 -0.60
C PRO A 255 4.67 -23.14 0.59
N ASP A 256 5.99 -23.32 0.45
CA ASP A 256 6.89 -23.89 1.46
C ASP A 256 7.63 -22.82 2.28
N GLY A 257 7.47 -21.54 1.93
CA GLY A 257 8.13 -20.42 2.58
C GLY A 257 9.50 -20.06 2.00
N SER A 258 9.90 -20.66 0.88
CA SER A 258 11.16 -20.36 0.18
C SER A 258 11.09 -19.10 -0.69
N CYS A 259 9.89 -18.75 -1.17
CA CYS A 259 9.62 -17.59 -2.03
C CYS A 259 8.50 -16.71 -1.46
N ASP A 260 8.50 -15.46 -1.93
CA ASP A 260 7.34 -14.58 -1.83
C ASP A 260 6.28 -15.01 -2.84
N ILE A 261 4.99 -14.94 -2.48
CA ILE A 261 3.87 -15.30 -3.35
C ILE A 261 2.81 -14.21 -3.24
N THR A 262 2.48 -13.62 -4.38
CA THR A 262 1.49 -12.55 -4.49
C THR A 262 0.50 -12.85 -5.62
N ALA A 263 -0.67 -12.23 -5.56
CA ALA A 263 -1.60 -12.19 -6.68
C ALA A 263 -2.35 -10.85 -6.69
N HIS A 264 -2.62 -10.32 -7.87
CA HIS A 264 -3.31 -9.03 -8.01
C HIS A 264 -4.68 -9.06 -7.32
N VAL A 265 -5.12 -7.89 -6.87
CA VAL A 265 -6.35 -7.71 -6.11
C VAL A 265 -7.51 -7.32 -7.04
N ALA A 266 -8.69 -7.90 -6.83
CA ALA A 266 -9.93 -7.46 -7.46
C ALA A 266 -10.42 -6.18 -6.77
N MET A 267 -9.88 -5.03 -7.14
CA MET A 267 -10.03 -3.78 -6.40
C MET A 267 -11.48 -3.28 -6.34
N ASP A 268 -12.30 -3.64 -7.34
CA ASP A 268 -13.71 -3.28 -7.43
C ASP A 268 -14.62 -4.09 -6.49
N THR A 269 -14.09 -5.06 -5.75
CA THR A 269 -14.86 -5.85 -4.76
C THR A 269 -14.75 -5.31 -3.34
N LEU A 270 -13.71 -4.50 -3.08
CA LEU A 270 -13.50 -3.85 -1.78
C LEU A 270 -14.62 -2.84 -1.50
N ASP A 271 -15.08 -2.76 -0.24
CA ASP A 271 -15.96 -1.66 0.20
C ASP A 271 -15.17 -0.34 0.20
N ALA A 272 -15.23 0.36 -0.93
CA ALA A 272 -14.54 1.63 -1.16
C ALA A 272 -15.49 2.62 -1.83
N ASP A 273 -15.30 3.91 -1.53
CA ASP A 273 -16.09 4.99 -2.13
C ASP A 273 -15.52 5.39 -3.51
N VAL A 274 -14.20 5.23 -3.68
CA VAL A 274 -13.49 5.52 -4.93
C VAL A 274 -12.48 4.42 -5.23
N VAL A 275 -12.50 3.91 -6.47
CA VAL A 275 -11.47 3.01 -7.02
C VAL A 275 -10.89 3.63 -8.29
N GLN A 276 -9.59 3.86 -8.32
CA GLN A 276 -8.89 4.54 -9.42
C GLN A 276 -7.43 4.09 -9.51
N THR A 277 -6.74 4.44 -10.60
CA THR A 277 -5.30 4.17 -10.70
C THR A 277 -4.50 5.11 -9.78
N GLN A 278 -3.34 4.67 -9.31
CA GLN A 278 -2.40 5.50 -8.55
C GLN A 278 -2.01 6.74 -9.35
N ARG A 279 -1.76 6.57 -10.66
CA ARG A 279 -1.45 7.69 -11.55
C ARG A 279 -2.53 8.77 -11.51
N ASP A 280 -3.81 8.39 -11.61
CA ASP A 280 -4.91 9.35 -11.63
C ASP A 280 -5.12 9.98 -10.24
N ALA A 281 -5.02 9.19 -9.17
CA ALA A 281 -5.08 9.68 -7.79
C ALA A 281 -3.99 10.72 -7.51
N LEU A 282 -2.74 10.41 -7.85
CA LEU A 282 -1.60 11.29 -7.63
C LEU A 282 -1.67 12.55 -8.48
N ARG A 283 -2.19 12.47 -9.71
CA ARG A 283 -2.46 13.66 -10.55
C ARG A 283 -3.52 14.56 -9.95
N ALA A 284 -4.60 13.98 -9.41
CA ALA A 284 -5.63 14.73 -8.71
C ALA A 284 -5.06 15.45 -7.47
N LEU A 285 -4.04 14.87 -6.83
CA LEU A 285 -3.28 15.46 -5.71
C LEU A 285 -2.17 16.43 -6.16
N GLY A 286 -2.04 16.70 -7.47
CA GLY A 286 -1.15 17.73 -8.02
C GLY A 286 0.24 17.25 -8.45
N LEU A 287 0.52 15.95 -8.41
CA LEU A 287 1.77 15.41 -8.96
C LEU A 287 1.73 15.46 -10.48
N SER A 288 2.83 15.89 -11.09
CA SER A 288 2.91 16.09 -12.54
C SER A 288 4.15 15.51 -13.18
N GLY A 289 5.24 15.31 -12.41
CA GLY A 289 6.55 14.99 -12.97
C GLY A 289 7.15 16.11 -13.81
N ALA A 290 6.60 17.32 -13.75
CA ALA A 290 7.07 18.45 -14.54
C ALA A 290 8.46 18.90 -14.08
N THR A 291 9.38 19.00 -15.04
CA THR A 291 10.73 19.52 -14.79
C THR A 291 10.68 20.99 -14.38
N PRO A 292 11.54 21.43 -13.45
CA PRO A 292 11.64 22.84 -13.05
C PRO A 292 12.04 23.73 -14.24
N SER A 293 11.68 25.03 -14.18
CA SER A 293 12.10 26.01 -15.19
C SER A 293 13.63 26.05 -15.30
N HIS A 294 14.14 26.07 -16.53
CA HIS A 294 15.58 26.15 -16.80
C HIS A 294 16.21 27.46 -16.28
N GLU A 295 15.42 28.51 -16.05
CA GLU A 295 15.91 29.77 -15.46
C GLU A 295 16.49 29.55 -14.05
N LEU A 296 15.95 28.60 -13.29
CA LEU A 296 16.46 28.23 -11.97
C LEU A 296 17.88 27.67 -12.02
N ALA A 297 18.29 27.05 -13.15
CA ALA A 297 19.65 26.53 -13.29
C ALA A 297 20.72 27.62 -13.16
N THR A 298 20.37 28.86 -13.50
CA THR A 298 21.26 30.03 -13.40
C THR A 298 21.01 30.82 -12.12
N SER A 299 19.74 31.05 -11.75
CA SER A 299 19.40 31.93 -10.62
C SER A 299 19.47 31.22 -9.26
N GLN A 300 19.13 29.94 -9.20
CA GLN A 300 19.09 29.12 -7.98
C GLN A 300 19.46 27.65 -8.29
N PRO A 301 20.74 27.34 -8.57
CA PRO A 301 21.13 26.02 -9.10
C PRO A 301 20.74 24.83 -8.21
N LEU A 302 20.82 25.00 -6.89
CA LEU A 302 20.42 23.95 -5.93
C LEU A 302 18.92 23.66 -5.97
N ALA A 303 18.08 24.70 -6.10
CA ALA A 303 16.64 24.55 -6.25
C ALA A 303 16.27 23.87 -7.57
N TYR A 304 17.03 24.12 -8.64
CA TYR A 304 16.86 23.43 -9.92
C TYR A 304 17.16 21.94 -9.80
N VAL A 305 18.27 21.56 -9.16
CA VAL A 305 18.63 20.14 -8.96
C VAL A 305 17.59 19.42 -8.09
N ALA A 306 17.16 20.03 -6.98
CA ALA A 306 16.09 19.48 -6.14
C ALA A 306 14.76 19.33 -6.91
N GLY A 307 14.45 20.28 -7.79
CA GLY A 307 13.30 20.21 -8.68
C GLY A 307 13.37 19.05 -9.68
N LEU A 308 14.56 18.73 -10.21
CA LEU A 308 14.77 17.59 -11.11
C LEU A 308 14.63 16.25 -10.38
N GLU A 309 15.15 16.15 -9.15
CA GLU A 309 14.99 14.96 -8.32
C GLU A 309 13.50 14.69 -8.03
N ARG A 310 12.76 15.72 -7.60
CA ARG A 310 11.31 15.64 -7.41
C ARG A 310 10.58 15.22 -8.69
N ALA A 311 10.88 15.86 -9.82
CA ALA A 311 10.25 15.54 -11.10
C ALA A 311 10.48 14.07 -11.50
N SER A 312 11.69 13.55 -11.26
CA SER A 312 12.04 12.15 -11.54
C SER A 312 11.30 11.18 -10.63
N ALA A 313 11.16 11.51 -9.34
CA ALA A 313 10.41 10.70 -8.38
C ALA A 313 8.91 10.65 -8.73
N GLU A 314 8.31 11.81 -9.02
CA GLU A 314 6.91 11.91 -9.46
C GLU A 314 6.68 11.17 -10.78
N ALA A 315 7.59 11.30 -11.75
CA ALA A 315 7.48 10.58 -13.02
C ALA A 315 7.43 9.06 -12.83
N ARG A 316 8.24 8.51 -11.91
CA ARG A 316 8.20 7.07 -11.55
C ARG A 316 6.88 6.67 -10.90
N LEU A 317 6.33 7.50 -10.01
CA LEU A 317 5.02 7.26 -9.39
C LEU A 317 3.85 7.32 -10.38
N LEU A 318 4.02 8.04 -11.50
CA LEU A 318 2.99 8.25 -12.52
C LEU A 318 3.15 7.34 -13.75
N ASP A 319 4.21 6.54 -13.81
CA ASP A 319 4.49 5.60 -14.90
C ASP A 319 3.44 4.48 -14.91
N PRO A 320 2.59 4.37 -15.94
CA PRO A 320 1.47 3.43 -15.95
C PRO A 320 1.95 1.97 -16.07
N ASP A 321 3.18 1.76 -16.56
CA ASP A 321 3.81 0.44 -16.65
C ASP A 321 4.66 0.14 -15.38
N GLY A 322 4.72 1.10 -14.45
CA GLY A 322 5.40 0.99 -13.15
C GLY A 322 4.45 1.28 -11.99
N PHE A 323 4.86 2.11 -11.04
CA PHE A 323 4.07 2.40 -9.84
C PHE A 323 2.74 3.10 -10.16
N GLY A 324 2.62 3.83 -11.27
CA GLY A 324 1.37 4.47 -11.67
C GLY A 324 0.27 3.47 -12.05
N GLY A 325 0.63 2.21 -12.35
CA GLY A 325 -0.29 1.12 -12.65
C GLY A 325 -0.93 0.47 -11.43
N PHE A 326 -0.51 0.84 -10.21
CA PHE A 326 -1.18 0.40 -8.98
C PHE A 326 -2.60 0.95 -8.94
N TRP A 327 -3.47 0.29 -8.19
CA TRP A 327 -4.82 0.75 -7.93
C TRP A 327 -4.94 1.28 -6.51
N TRP A 328 -5.76 2.31 -6.35
CA TRP A 328 -6.16 2.88 -5.07
C TRP A 328 -7.63 2.57 -4.83
N ALA A 329 -7.96 1.96 -3.70
CA ALA A 329 -9.30 1.86 -3.17
C ALA A 329 -9.39 2.74 -1.92
N VAL A 330 -10.17 3.83 -1.98
CA VAL A 330 -10.27 4.83 -0.91
C VAL A 330 -11.64 4.72 -0.24
N LYS A 331 -11.66 4.69 1.09
CA LYS A 331 -12.87 4.70 1.92
C LYS A 331 -12.81 5.86 2.91
N SER A 332 -13.89 6.63 3.01
CA SER A 332 -14.02 7.70 3.98
C SER A 332 -15.08 7.35 5.02
N ILE A 333 -14.69 7.37 6.29
CA ILE A 333 -15.57 7.12 7.42
C ILE A 333 -15.83 8.45 8.14
N GLN A 334 -17.08 8.88 8.09
CA GLN A 334 -17.52 10.07 8.80
C GLN A 334 -17.81 9.72 10.27
N ARG A 335 -17.42 10.62 11.18
CA ARG A 335 -17.75 10.45 12.60
C ARG A 335 -19.27 10.40 12.75
N ALA A 336 -19.77 9.37 13.45
CA ALA A 336 -21.18 9.31 13.80
C ALA A 336 -21.55 10.54 14.64
N VAL A 337 -22.38 11.43 14.09
CA VAL A 337 -22.95 12.55 14.85
C VAL A 337 -23.99 11.94 15.78
N VAL A 338 -23.64 11.80 17.06
CA VAL A 338 -24.63 11.42 18.09
C VAL A 338 -25.54 12.65 18.29
N PRO A 339 -26.87 12.52 18.03
CA PRO A 339 -27.81 13.64 18.08
C PRO A 339 -28.06 14.19 19.48
#